data_AF-A0A4V2AL32-F1
#
_entry.id   AF-A0A4V2AL32-F1
#
_cell.length_a   1.000
_cell.length_b   1.000
_cell.length_c   1.000
_cell.angle_alpha   90.00
_cell.angle_beta   90.00
_cell.angle_gamma   90.00
#
_symmetry.space_group_name_H-M   'P 1'
#
loop_
_entity.id
_entity.type
_entity.pdbx_description
1 polymer ?
#
loop_
_entity_poly.entity_id
_entity_poly.type
_entity_poly.pdbx_seq_one_letter_code
_entity_poly.pdbx_strand_id
1 'polypeptide(L)'
;MTPEAPSSWRGPSAKAATPPAPSAKRDGLLKRVSREVADHPAETLAIITMGIAAARLLTRKEREMSVPARRGRRSLRFAPIGLMAAICMLMIAGCEIMPRPVIHVAPDPDTFTRVYGDDLVLAGEVIARERCVSCHGVDEPGRAGAPPLNTVVTRRGADKLADDLVAGLEVAHRSMPRFDFNVTAEVALMAYLEAIAVADTTGP
;
A
#
# COMPACT_ATOMS: atom_id res chain seq x y z
N MET A 1 71.92 39.57 13.39
CA MET A 1 71.06 40.64 13.96
C MET A 1 69.84 40.78 13.07
N THR A 2 68.74 40.13 13.43
CA THR A 2 67.45 40.23 12.74
C THR A 2 66.52 41.11 13.58
N PRO A 3 65.78 42.06 12.99
CA PRO A 3 64.90 42.94 13.75
C PRO A 3 63.67 42.18 14.27
N GLU A 4 63.45 42.23 15.57
CA GLU A 4 62.23 41.73 16.23
C GLU A 4 61.08 42.72 15.99
N ALA A 5 59.93 42.20 15.57
CA ALA A 5 58.73 43.00 15.32
C ALA A 5 58.05 43.45 16.64
N PRO A 6 57.45 44.66 16.68
CA PRO A 6 56.84 45.20 17.90
C PRO A 6 55.59 44.44 18.36
N SER A 7 55.45 44.33 19.69
CA SER A 7 54.46 43.50 20.41
C SER A 7 52.99 43.92 20.21
N SER A 8 52.72 45.04 19.54
CA SER A 8 51.37 45.53 19.23
C SER A 8 50.66 44.77 18.10
N TRP A 9 51.36 43.87 17.40
CA TRP A 9 50.79 43.04 16.32
C TRP A 9 50.26 41.67 16.78
N ARG A 10 50.37 41.33 18.07
CA ARG A 10 49.72 40.12 18.62
C ARG A 10 48.24 40.42 18.89
N GLY A 11 47.40 40.21 17.88
CA GLY A 11 45.96 40.09 18.08
C GLY A 11 45.63 38.95 19.06
N PRO A 12 44.48 38.97 19.74
CA PRO A 12 44.10 37.92 20.67
C PRO A 12 44.05 36.58 19.94
N SER A 13 44.80 35.58 20.43
CA SER A 13 44.72 34.21 19.94
C SER A 13 43.28 33.73 20.05
N ALA A 14 42.59 33.62 18.91
CA ALA A 14 41.32 32.94 18.83
C ALA A 14 41.56 31.47 19.23
N LYS A 15 41.16 31.11 20.45
CA LYS A 15 40.99 29.71 20.82
C LYS A 15 40.03 29.11 19.80
N ALA A 16 40.50 28.12 19.04
CA ALA A 16 39.66 27.36 18.13
C ALA A 16 38.49 26.80 18.95
N ALA A 17 37.30 27.32 18.74
CA ALA A 17 36.10 26.82 19.37
C ALA A 17 35.82 25.42 18.81
N THR A 18 35.88 24.41 19.67
CA THR A 18 35.39 23.06 19.35
C THR A 18 33.92 23.17 18.97
N PRO A 19 33.47 22.61 17.83
CA PRO A 19 32.06 22.64 17.48
C PRO A 19 31.24 21.95 18.57
N PRO A 20 30.05 22.47 18.91
CA PRO A 20 29.21 21.84 19.93
C PRO A 20 28.84 20.43 19.48
N ALA A 21 28.95 19.47 20.40
CA ALA A 21 28.52 18.10 20.16
C ALA A 21 27.04 18.07 19.73
N PRO A 22 26.65 17.23 18.76
CA PRO A 22 25.27 17.14 18.32
C PRO A 22 24.39 16.76 19.52
N SER A 23 23.31 17.51 19.73
CA SER A 23 22.38 17.25 20.83
C SER A 23 21.80 15.84 20.72
N ALA A 24 21.72 15.08 21.81
CA ALA A 24 21.18 13.71 21.84
C ALA A 24 19.78 13.56 21.19
N LYS A 25 18.97 14.63 21.19
CA LYS A 25 17.68 14.68 20.48
C LYS A 25 17.81 14.58 18.96
N ARG A 26 18.83 15.21 18.36
CA ARG A 26 19.10 15.15 16.91
C ARG A 26 19.57 13.76 16.51
N ASP A 27 20.44 13.15 17.32
CA ASP A 27 20.93 11.78 17.06
C ASP A 27 19.80 10.75 17.17
N GLY A 28 18.90 10.89 18.14
CA GLY A 28 17.72 10.04 18.28
C GLY A 28 16.69 10.23 17.17
N LEU A 29 16.62 11.42 16.55
CA LEU A 29 15.77 11.67 15.39
C LEU A 29 16.38 11.05 14.13
N LEU A 30 17.69 11.25 13.91
CA LEU A 30 18.41 10.68 12.77
C LEU A 30 18.37 9.16 12.77
N LYS A 31 18.54 8.51 13.94
CA LYS A 31 18.41 7.06 14.06
C LYS A 31 17.00 6.54 13.76
N ARG A 32 15.96 7.30 14.10
CA ARG A 32 14.56 6.95 13.76
C ARG A 32 14.31 7.09 12.28
N VAL A 33 14.70 8.23 11.70
CA VAL A 33 14.57 8.47 10.25
C VAL A 33 15.34 7.43 9.44
N SER A 34 16.55 7.06 9.83
CA SER A 34 17.32 6.01 9.15
C SER A 34 16.68 4.63 9.24
N ARG A 35 15.93 4.34 10.32
CA ARG A 35 15.22 3.06 10.46
C ARG A 35 13.96 3.03 9.58
N GLU A 36 13.18 4.10 9.61
CA GLU A 36 12.01 4.28 8.73
C GLU A 36 12.36 4.17 7.24
N VAL A 37 13.49 4.76 6.82
CA VAL A 37 14.03 4.68 5.45
C VAL A 37 14.41 3.25 5.07
N ALA A 38 14.88 2.44 6.02
CA ALA A 38 15.26 1.06 5.78
C ALA A 38 14.05 0.12 5.66
N ASP A 39 13.01 0.39 6.44
CA ASP A 39 11.78 -0.43 6.46
C ASP A 39 10.88 -0.13 5.24
N HIS A 40 10.90 1.11 4.72
CA HIS A 40 10.07 1.54 3.58
C HIS A 40 10.86 2.38 2.55
N PRO A 41 11.80 1.76 1.79
CA PRO A 41 12.73 2.51 0.93
C PRO A 41 12.05 3.22 -0.25
N ALA A 42 10.97 2.66 -0.79
CA ALA A 42 10.25 3.23 -1.94
C ALA A 42 9.35 4.42 -1.56
N GLU A 43 8.60 4.30 -0.47
CA GLU A 43 7.65 5.33 -0.01
C GLU A 43 8.38 6.56 0.55
N THR A 44 9.48 6.33 1.27
CA THR A 44 10.29 7.42 1.84
C THR A 44 10.97 8.26 0.75
N LEU A 45 11.46 7.61 -0.32
CA LEU A 45 12.01 8.30 -1.49
C LEU A 45 10.96 9.15 -2.21
N ALA A 46 9.73 8.67 -2.34
CA ALA A 46 8.63 9.41 -2.95
C ALA A 46 8.29 10.68 -2.14
N ILE A 47 8.19 10.59 -0.81
CA ILE A 47 7.89 11.73 0.06
C ILE A 47 9.03 12.77 0.03
N ILE A 48 10.29 12.34 0.07
CA ILE A 48 11.44 13.23 0.02
C ILE A 48 11.53 13.95 -1.33
N THR A 49 11.36 13.23 -2.44
CA THR A 49 11.42 13.81 -3.79
C THR A 49 10.28 14.81 -4.03
N MET A 50 9.07 14.51 -3.55
CA MET A 50 7.92 15.40 -3.64
C MET A 50 8.10 16.64 -2.76
N GLY A 51 8.67 16.49 -1.56
CA GLY A 51 9.03 17.59 -0.67
C GLY A 51 10.09 18.53 -1.27
N ILE A 52 11.12 17.99 -1.92
CA ILE A 52 12.14 18.79 -2.62
C ILE A 52 11.54 19.53 -3.83
N ALA A 53 10.64 18.89 -4.59
CA ALA A 53 9.96 19.52 -5.71
C ALA A 53 9.06 20.68 -5.24
N ALA A 54 8.28 20.48 -4.18
CA ALA A 54 7.44 21.51 -3.57
C ALA A 54 8.30 22.66 -3.01
N ALA A 55 9.40 22.36 -2.31
CA ALA A 55 10.33 23.35 -1.82
C ALA A 55 10.92 24.18 -2.97
N ARG A 56 11.32 23.57 -4.09
CA ARG A 56 11.82 24.29 -5.27
C ARG A 56 10.77 25.21 -5.90
N LEU A 57 9.50 24.80 -5.92
CA LEU A 57 8.39 25.63 -6.40
C LEU A 57 8.14 26.81 -5.47
N LEU A 58 8.19 26.60 -4.15
CA LEU A 58 7.99 27.64 -3.14
C LEU A 58 9.20 28.58 -3.01
N THR A 59 10.42 28.09 -3.24
CA THR A 59 11.65 28.92 -3.28
C THR A 59 11.89 29.57 -4.64
N ARG A 60 10.97 29.41 -5.60
CA ARG A 60 10.96 30.17 -6.86
C ARG A 60 10.54 31.61 -6.54
N LYS A 61 11.41 32.27 -5.75
CA LYS A 61 11.46 33.71 -5.49
C LYS A 61 11.04 34.40 -6.75
N GLU A 62 9.98 35.18 -6.66
CA GLU A 62 9.43 35.96 -7.76
C GLU A 62 10.57 36.67 -8.47
N ARG A 63 11.10 36.03 -9.51
CA ARG A 63 11.85 36.74 -10.52
C ARG A 63 10.77 37.55 -11.18
N GLU A 64 10.76 38.84 -10.87
CA GLU A 64 10.09 39.85 -11.66
C GLU A 64 10.20 39.41 -13.12
N MET A 65 9.06 39.06 -13.69
CA MET A 65 8.99 38.71 -15.10
C MET A 65 9.24 39.99 -15.87
N SER A 66 10.51 40.30 -16.12
CA SER A 66 10.87 41.13 -17.25
C SER A 66 10.48 40.34 -18.49
N VAL A 67 9.28 40.61 -19.02
CA VAL A 67 8.82 40.08 -20.30
C VAL A 67 9.82 40.55 -21.36
N PRO A 68 10.67 39.68 -21.93
CA PRO A 68 11.48 40.13 -23.06
C PRO A 68 10.53 40.42 -24.22
N ALA A 69 10.70 41.60 -24.81
CA ALA A 69 9.96 42.04 -25.98
C ALA A 69 9.91 40.92 -27.04
N ARG A 70 8.69 40.44 -27.26
CA ARG A 70 8.18 39.67 -28.41
C ARG A 70 9.25 39.24 -29.43
N ARG A 71 10.06 38.23 -29.08
CA ARG A 71 10.90 37.55 -30.06
C ARG A 71 9.98 36.73 -30.95
N GLY A 72 10.11 36.95 -32.25
CA GLY A 72 9.16 36.57 -33.29
C GLY A 72 8.49 35.21 -33.08
N ARG A 73 7.18 35.22 -33.29
CA ARG A 73 6.29 34.07 -33.36
C ARG A 73 6.84 33.06 -34.37
N ARG A 74 7.79 32.23 -33.95
CA ARG A 74 8.06 30.96 -34.61
C ARG A 74 6.78 30.18 -34.39
N SER A 75 5.97 30.11 -35.44
CA SER A 75 4.80 29.24 -35.47
C SER A 75 5.28 27.88 -34.97
N LEU A 76 4.84 27.50 -33.76
CA LEU A 76 4.89 26.12 -33.35
C LEU A 76 3.91 25.42 -34.30
N ARG A 77 4.44 25.05 -35.46
CA ARG A 77 3.99 23.87 -36.18
C ARG A 77 4.34 22.71 -35.24
N PHE A 78 3.51 22.52 -34.23
CA PHE A 78 3.50 21.29 -33.45
C PHE A 78 3.35 20.19 -34.49
N ALA A 79 4.45 19.48 -34.76
CA ALA A 79 4.42 18.35 -35.67
C ALA A 79 3.34 17.40 -35.14
N PRO A 80 2.37 16.95 -35.96
CA PRO A 80 1.29 16.06 -35.53
C PRO A 80 1.81 14.78 -34.87
N ILE A 81 3.07 14.44 -35.15
CA ILE A 81 3.85 13.35 -34.55
C ILE A 81 3.99 13.52 -33.02
N GLY A 82 4.25 14.72 -32.52
CA GLY A 82 4.42 14.97 -31.08
C GLY A 82 3.13 14.79 -30.28
N LEU A 83 1.99 15.18 -30.87
CA LEU A 83 0.66 15.00 -30.29
C LEU A 83 0.26 13.52 -30.27
N MET A 84 0.49 12.80 -31.39
CA MET A 84 0.23 11.37 -31.46
C MET A 84 1.09 10.56 -30.49
N ALA A 85 2.39 10.87 -30.36
CA ALA A 85 3.26 10.18 -29.41
C ALA A 85 2.80 10.33 -27.95
N ALA A 86 2.29 11.51 -27.58
CA ALA A 86 1.74 11.75 -26.24
C ALA A 86 0.44 10.97 -25.98
N ILE A 87 -0.45 10.86 -26.99
CA ILE A 87 -1.70 10.08 -26.89
C ILE A 87 -1.39 8.58 -26.81
N CYS A 88 -0.43 8.09 -27.58
CA CYS A 88 0.01 6.69 -27.52
C CYS A 88 0.60 6.33 -26.14
N MET A 89 1.40 7.22 -25.55
CA MET A 89 1.93 7.02 -24.18
C MET A 89 0.82 6.95 -23.13
N LEU A 90 -0.25 7.74 -23.27
CA LEU A 90 -1.39 7.72 -22.34
C LEU A 90 -2.21 6.43 -22.45
N MET A 91 -2.35 5.87 -23.65
CA MET A 91 -3.10 4.61 -23.87
C MET A 91 -2.33 3.38 -23.37
N ILE A 92 -0.99 3.38 -23.45
CA ILE A 92 -0.15 2.27 -22.93
C ILE A 92 -0.19 2.22 -21.39
N ALA A 93 -0.31 3.36 -20.72
CA ALA A 93 -0.41 3.42 -19.26
C ALA A 93 -1.80 3.02 -18.71
N GLY A 94 -2.82 2.87 -19.56
CA GLY A 94 -4.22 2.68 -19.13
C GLY A 94 -4.62 1.25 -18.79
N CYS A 95 -3.84 0.23 -19.15
CA CYS A 95 -4.30 -1.17 -19.04
C CYS A 95 -4.16 -1.81 -17.65
N GLU A 96 -3.53 -1.16 -16.67
CA GLU A 96 -3.21 -1.77 -15.36
C GLU A 96 -3.56 -0.90 -14.12
N ILE A 97 -4.08 0.32 -14.28
CA ILE A 97 -4.09 1.33 -13.19
C ILE A 97 -5.34 1.33 -12.28
N MET A 98 -6.12 0.23 -12.23
CA MET A 98 -7.04 0.04 -11.11
C MET A 98 -6.80 -1.32 -10.47
N PRO A 99 -5.91 -1.41 -9.46
CA PRO A 99 -5.82 -2.61 -8.65
C PRO A 99 -7.21 -2.93 -8.10
N ARG A 100 -7.70 -4.14 -8.37
CA ARG A 100 -8.94 -4.60 -7.75
C ARG A 100 -8.74 -4.53 -6.23
N PRO A 101 -9.71 -4.00 -5.47
CA PRO A 101 -9.59 -3.96 -4.03
C PRO A 101 -9.41 -5.40 -3.51
N VAL A 102 -8.31 -5.61 -2.77
CA VAL A 102 -8.09 -6.84 -2.00
C VAL A 102 -8.76 -6.63 -0.66
N ILE A 103 -9.68 -7.53 -0.32
CA ILE A 103 -10.37 -7.51 0.97
C ILE A 103 -9.56 -8.36 1.93
N HIS A 104 -8.81 -7.72 2.82
CA HIS A 104 -8.11 -8.41 3.89
C HIS A 104 -9.12 -8.95 4.91
N VAL A 105 -9.07 -10.24 5.17
CA VAL A 105 -9.88 -10.94 6.16
C VAL A 105 -8.92 -11.57 7.16
N ALA A 106 -8.65 -10.80 8.22
CA ALA A 106 -7.78 -11.21 9.30
C ALA A 106 -8.42 -10.78 10.63
N PRO A 107 -9.10 -11.68 11.36
CA PRO A 107 -9.45 -11.39 12.73
C PRO A 107 -8.14 -11.30 13.54
N ASP A 108 -8.08 -10.37 14.49
CA ASP A 108 -7.00 -10.31 15.46
C ASP A 108 -7.06 -11.61 16.31
N PRO A 109 -5.99 -12.44 16.37
CA PRO A 109 -5.99 -13.70 17.11
C PRO A 109 -6.45 -13.58 18.57
N ASP A 110 -6.11 -12.47 19.24
CA ASP A 110 -6.50 -12.24 20.63
C ASP A 110 -8.01 -11.97 20.75
N THR A 111 -8.58 -11.22 19.80
CA THR A 111 -10.03 -11.02 19.73
C THR A 111 -10.76 -12.27 19.27
N PHE A 112 -10.18 -13.04 18.34
CA PHE A 112 -10.76 -14.26 17.81
C PHE A 112 -10.96 -15.28 18.92
N THR A 113 -9.90 -15.58 19.68
CA THR A 113 -9.94 -16.50 20.82
C THR A 113 -10.92 -16.02 21.89
N ARG A 114 -11.00 -14.70 22.14
CA ARG A 114 -11.90 -14.14 23.16
C ARG A 114 -13.39 -14.21 22.76
N VAL A 115 -13.70 -13.94 21.50
CA VAL A 115 -15.08 -13.79 21.02
C VAL A 115 -15.68 -15.15 20.64
N TYR A 116 -14.90 -16.02 20.02
CA TYR A 116 -15.37 -17.30 19.50
C TYR A 116 -14.89 -18.50 20.30
N GLY A 117 -13.92 -18.34 21.20
CA GLY A 117 -13.30 -19.48 21.90
C GLY A 117 -12.68 -20.45 20.91
N ASP A 118 -12.84 -21.75 21.18
CA ASP A 118 -12.40 -22.82 20.29
C ASP A 118 -13.47 -23.20 19.23
N ASP A 119 -14.55 -22.41 19.09
CA ASP A 119 -15.63 -22.68 18.12
C ASP A 119 -15.33 -22.06 16.75
N LEU A 120 -14.54 -22.81 15.97
CA LEU A 120 -14.17 -22.43 14.60
C LEU A 120 -15.37 -22.35 13.65
N VAL A 121 -16.43 -23.13 13.88
CA VAL A 121 -17.63 -23.15 13.05
C VAL A 121 -18.38 -21.84 13.21
N LEU A 122 -18.59 -21.38 14.45
CA LEU A 122 -19.23 -20.09 14.73
C LEU A 122 -18.42 -18.92 14.14
N ALA A 123 -17.10 -18.94 14.31
CA ALA A 123 -16.23 -17.91 13.76
C ALA A 123 -16.29 -17.87 12.22
N GLY A 124 -16.28 -19.03 11.58
CA GLY A 124 -16.44 -19.17 10.14
C GLY A 124 -17.79 -18.70 9.64
N GLU A 125 -18.88 -18.94 10.38
CA GLU A 125 -20.22 -18.45 10.05
C GLU A 125 -20.20 -16.91 9.96
N VAL A 126 -19.61 -16.23 10.94
CA VAL A 126 -19.54 -14.77 10.95
C VAL A 126 -18.78 -14.25 9.72
N ILE A 127 -17.63 -14.84 9.41
CA ILE A 127 -16.85 -14.49 8.22
C ILE A 127 -17.70 -14.69 6.95
N ALA A 128 -18.36 -15.84 6.81
CA ALA A 128 -19.20 -16.15 5.67
C ALA A 128 -20.35 -15.15 5.53
N ARG A 129 -21.03 -14.80 6.62
CA ARG A 129 -22.15 -13.85 6.63
C ARG A 129 -21.72 -12.45 6.23
N GLU A 130 -20.59 -11.97 6.75
CA GLU A 130 -20.10 -10.63 6.47
C GLU A 130 -19.52 -10.50 5.05
N ARG A 131 -18.88 -11.55 4.53
CA ARG A 131 -18.03 -11.46 3.34
C ARG A 131 -18.56 -12.20 2.12
N CYS A 132 -19.33 -13.26 2.31
CA CYS A 132 -19.65 -14.23 1.25
C CYS A 132 -21.15 -14.28 0.93
N VAL A 133 -22.01 -14.24 1.95
CA VAL A 133 -23.47 -14.49 1.84
C VAL A 133 -24.18 -13.44 0.99
N SER A 134 -23.69 -12.19 0.97
CA SER A 134 -24.23 -11.12 0.12
C SER A 134 -24.26 -11.50 -1.37
N CYS A 135 -23.42 -12.45 -1.78
CA CYS A 135 -23.35 -12.95 -3.14
C CYS A 135 -23.78 -14.41 -3.27
N HIS A 136 -23.36 -15.31 -2.38
CA HIS A 136 -23.50 -16.75 -2.60
C HIS A 136 -24.81 -17.37 -2.10
N GLY A 137 -25.47 -16.78 -1.10
CA GLY A 137 -26.49 -17.50 -0.33
C GLY A 137 -25.91 -18.70 0.44
N VAL A 138 -26.62 -19.22 1.44
CA VAL A 138 -26.13 -20.37 2.22
C VAL A 138 -26.60 -21.68 1.58
N ASP A 139 -27.92 -21.90 1.55
CA ASP A 139 -28.54 -23.12 1.00
C ASP A 139 -29.11 -22.91 -0.41
N GLU A 140 -29.61 -21.72 -0.68
CA GLU A 140 -30.12 -21.34 -1.99
C GLU A 140 -29.10 -20.49 -2.75
N PRO A 141 -29.11 -20.52 -4.11
CA PRO A 141 -28.23 -19.69 -4.90
C PRO A 141 -28.50 -18.21 -4.60
N GLY A 142 -27.43 -17.45 -4.37
CA GLY A 142 -27.52 -16.00 -4.26
C GLY A 142 -27.66 -15.34 -5.63
N ARG A 143 -26.75 -14.42 -5.96
CA ARG A 143 -26.75 -13.74 -7.27
C ARG A 143 -26.37 -14.73 -8.39
N ALA A 144 -26.78 -14.42 -9.61
CA ALA A 144 -26.43 -15.22 -10.79
C ALA A 144 -24.91 -15.47 -10.89
N GLY A 145 -24.52 -16.75 -10.99
CA GLY A 145 -23.12 -17.16 -11.05
C GLY A 145 -22.42 -17.35 -9.69
N ALA A 146 -23.11 -17.11 -8.57
CA ALA A 146 -22.61 -17.39 -7.23
C ALA A 146 -23.39 -18.58 -6.64
N PRO A 147 -22.81 -19.80 -6.65
CA PRO A 147 -23.48 -20.99 -6.12
C PRO A 147 -23.65 -20.90 -4.60
N PRO A 148 -24.63 -21.62 -4.03
CA PRO A 148 -24.82 -21.71 -2.58
C PRO A 148 -23.56 -22.21 -1.88
N LEU A 149 -23.26 -21.62 -0.71
CA LEU A 149 -22.05 -21.94 0.05
C LEU A 149 -22.02 -23.41 0.50
N ASN A 150 -23.15 -24.01 0.83
CA ASN A 150 -23.23 -25.41 1.26
C ASN A 150 -22.75 -26.42 0.18
N THR A 151 -22.71 -26.01 -1.09
CA THR A 151 -22.21 -26.85 -2.20
C THR A 151 -20.75 -26.61 -2.57
N VAL A 152 -20.08 -25.61 -2.00
CA VAL A 152 -18.74 -25.19 -2.47
C VAL A 152 -17.67 -26.24 -2.16
N VAL A 153 -17.71 -26.81 -0.95
CA VAL A 153 -16.75 -27.86 -0.52
C VAL A 153 -16.87 -29.09 -1.42
N THR A 154 -18.10 -29.56 -1.68
CA THR A 154 -18.34 -30.75 -2.50
C THR A 154 -17.96 -30.54 -3.97
N ARG A 155 -18.16 -29.33 -4.52
CA ARG A 155 -17.81 -29.01 -5.91
C ARG A 155 -16.32 -28.80 -6.13
N ARG A 156 -15.58 -28.30 -5.15
CA ARG A 156 -14.17 -27.90 -5.27
C ARG A 156 -13.19 -28.93 -4.72
N GLY A 157 -13.63 -29.70 -3.72
CA GLY A 157 -12.75 -30.44 -2.81
C GLY A 157 -12.25 -29.53 -1.70
N ALA A 158 -12.19 -30.05 -0.46
CA ALA A 158 -11.77 -29.29 0.73
C ALA A 158 -10.34 -28.76 0.58
N ASP A 159 -9.37 -29.62 0.25
CA ASP A 159 -7.95 -29.24 0.14
C ASP A 159 -7.72 -28.12 -0.88
N LYS A 160 -8.30 -28.27 -2.07
CA LYS A 160 -8.19 -27.26 -3.12
C LYS A 160 -8.85 -25.94 -2.73
N LEU A 161 -9.97 -26.00 -2.02
CA LEU A 161 -10.66 -24.80 -1.56
C LEU A 161 -9.84 -24.06 -0.49
N ALA A 162 -9.22 -24.80 0.44
CA ALA A 162 -8.31 -24.25 1.43
C ALA A 162 -7.09 -23.59 0.76
N ASP A 163 -6.44 -24.29 -0.18
CA ASP A 163 -5.33 -23.74 -0.98
C ASP A 163 -5.74 -22.46 -1.73
N ASP A 164 -6.90 -22.48 -2.39
CA ASP A 164 -7.45 -21.32 -3.08
C ASP A 164 -7.67 -20.16 -2.09
N LEU A 165 -8.22 -20.41 -0.89
CA LEU A 165 -8.46 -19.37 0.13
C LEU A 165 -7.16 -18.73 0.62
N VAL A 166 -6.13 -19.54 0.91
CA VAL A 166 -4.80 -19.05 1.33
C VAL A 166 -4.11 -18.28 0.19
N ALA A 167 -4.25 -18.73 -1.05
CA ALA A 167 -3.71 -18.04 -2.22
C ALA A 167 -4.47 -16.74 -2.58
N GLY A 168 -5.49 -16.39 -1.81
CA GLY A 168 -6.30 -15.20 -2.01
C GLY A 168 -7.38 -15.36 -3.09
N LEU A 169 -8.06 -16.51 -3.03
CA LEU A 169 -9.04 -17.06 -3.95
C LEU A 169 -8.78 -16.62 -5.40
N GLU A 170 -7.86 -17.32 -6.07
CA GLU A 170 -7.46 -17.13 -7.48
C GLU A 170 -8.62 -17.27 -8.48
N VAL A 171 -9.80 -17.60 -8.00
CA VAL A 171 -11.05 -17.82 -8.71
C VAL A 171 -11.78 -16.50 -8.97
N ALA A 172 -11.00 -15.42 -9.11
CA ALA A 172 -11.43 -14.06 -9.33
C ALA A 172 -12.03 -13.90 -10.73
N HIS A 173 -13.19 -14.53 -10.98
CA HIS A 173 -14.09 -14.06 -12.02
C HIS A 173 -14.40 -12.60 -11.72
N ARG A 174 -14.62 -11.79 -12.76
CA ARG A 174 -14.64 -10.31 -12.66
C ARG A 174 -15.54 -9.73 -11.55
N SER A 175 -16.55 -10.45 -11.10
CA SER A 175 -17.51 -10.02 -10.09
C SER A 175 -17.28 -10.58 -8.67
N MET A 176 -16.43 -11.58 -8.46
CA MET A 176 -16.02 -12.00 -7.11
C MET A 176 -14.78 -11.21 -6.67
N PRO A 177 -14.82 -10.52 -5.52
CA PRO A 177 -13.68 -9.76 -5.06
C PRO A 177 -12.53 -10.70 -4.69
N ARG A 178 -11.30 -10.16 -4.71
CA ARG A 178 -10.15 -10.85 -4.15
C ARG A 178 -10.19 -10.71 -2.64
N PHE A 179 -10.00 -11.82 -1.95
CA PHE A 179 -9.86 -11.85 -0.50
C PHE A 179 -8.42 -12.20 -0.17
N ASP A 180 -7.92 -11.70 0.95
CA ASP A 180 -6.64 -12.09 1.54
C ASP A 180 -6.94 -12.60 2.94
N PHE A 181 -7.11 -13.92 3.06
CA PHE A 181 -7.41 -14.58 4.32
C PHE A 181 -6.10 -14.88 5.04
N ASN A 182 -5.99 -14.48 6.32
CA ASN A 182 -4.96 -15.06 7.16
C ASN A 182 -5.32 -16.51 7.52
N VAL A 183 -4.34 -17.27 8.03
CA VAL A 183 -4.53 -18.70 8.37
C VAL A 183 -5.70 -18.91 9.33
N THR A 184 -5.87 -18.04 10.33
CA THR A 184 -6.97 -18.16 11.30
C THR A 184 -8.34 -17.99 10.64
N ALA A 185 -8.49 -17.01 9.74
CA ALA A 185 -9.74 -16.77 9.03
C ALA A 185 -10.07 -17.89 8.05
N GLU A 186 -9.06 -18.42 7.36
CA GLU A 186 -9.21 -19.52 6.42
C GLU A 186 -9.66 -20.79 7.14
N VAL A 187 -8.96 -21.21 8.20
CA VAL A 187 -9.31 -22.39 9.00
C VAL A 187 -10.74 -22.27 9.55
N ALA A 188 -11.12 -21.10 10.08
CA ALA A 188 -12.46 -20.86 10.59
C ALA A 188 -13.52 -20.97 9.49
N LEU A 189 -13.29 -20.31 8.34
CA LEU A 189 -14.22 -20.34 7.22
C LEU A 189 -14.36 -21.75 6.66
N MET A 190 -13.27 -22.50 6.50
CA MET A 190 -13.31 -23.90 6.06
C MET A 190 -14.10 -24.78 7.02
N ALA A 191 -13.90 -24.64 8.34
CA ALA A 191 -14.67 -25.39 9.34
C ALA A 191 -16.19 -25.15 9.21
N TYR A 192 -16.61 -23.91 8.99
CA TYR A 192 -18.02 -23.59 8.74
C TYR A 192 -18.53 -24.19 7.43
N LEU A 193 -17.78 -24.03 6.34
CA LEU A 193 -18.18 -24.53 5.02
C LEU A 193 -18.32 -26.06 5.00
N GLU A 194 -17.45 -26.78 5.70
CA GLU A 194 -17.56 -28.23 5.89
C GLU A 194 -18.80 -28.61 6.70
N ALA A 195 -19.07 -27.89 7.79
CA ALA A 195 -20.24 -28.15 8.64
C ALA A 195 -21.55 -28.03 7.85
N ILE A 196 -21.71 -26.98 7.04
CA ILE A 196 -22.92 -26.77 6.24
C ILE A 196 -22.99 -27.69 5.01
N ALA A 197 -21.86 -28.14 4.48
CA ALA A 197 -21.83 -29.13 3.41
C ALA A 197 -22.35 -30.50 3.89
N VAL A 198 -22.01 -30.91 5.12
CA VAL A 198 -22.51 -32.15 5.71
C VAL A 198 -24.02 -32.07 5.98
N ALA A 199 -24.52 -30.93 6.45
CA ALA A 199 -25.95 -30.71 6.71
C ALA A 199 -26.80 -30.88 5.44
N ASP A 200 -26.31 -30.45 4.27
CA ASP A 200 -27.00 -30.63 2.98
C ASP A 200 -27.03 -32.10 2.53
N THR A 201 -25.95 -32.86 2.78
CA THR A 201 -25.91 -34.30 2.41
C THR A 201 -26.79 -35.20 3.29
N THR A 202 -27.34 -34.66 4.38
CA THR A 202 -28.18 -35.39 5.36
C THR A 202 -29.65 -34.96 5.32
N GLY A 203 -30.11 -34.33 4.22
CA GLY A 203 -31.51 -33.96 4.01
C GLY A 203 -32.52 -35.11 4.21
N PRO A 204 -33.81 -34.79 4.49
CA PRO A 204 -34.82 -35.72 5.01
C PRO A 204 -35.15 -36.92 4.10
#